data_AF-W4L4U1-F1
#
_entry.id   AF-W4L4U1-F1
#
_cell.length_a   1.000
_cell.length_b   1.000
_cell.length_c   1.000
_cell.angle_alpha   90.00
_cell.angle_beta   90.00
_cell.angle_gamma   90.00
#
_symmetry.space_group_name_H-M   'P 1'
#
loop_
_entity.id
_entity.type
_entity.pdbx_description
1 polymer ?
#
loop_
_entity_poly.entity_id
_entity_poly.type
_entity_poly.pdbx_seq_one_letter_code
_entity_poly.pdbx_strand_id
1 'polypeptide(L)'
;MTTQVQTNGTRTQTDSAPQIDIQTWRDAVAMVSQRAADHYGEELHGRVNKARHIVLNGLIQPGREVAIVASESDAETTYEVTKESCTCLDAERRAPPGICKHRLAWAIYRAAYGAAQGLVAGRASSPAPAPALEGTAAGVRIPPQFITRLHGRDFVQFGGLLAMAHEAGLVSLDAHFLTVEPELATAIATAKFENGRSFTECGDASPGNVNANIKPHFARMALTRAKARALRDALNIGMCSVEELAD
;
A
#
# COMPACT_ATOMS: atom_id res chain seq x y z
N MET A 1 -50.70 -15.71 -28.94
CA MET A 1 -50.39 -14.37 -28.39
C MET A 1 -50.06 -14.53 -26.93
N THR A 2 -48.78 -14.63 -26.59
CA THR A 2 -48.35 -14.64 -25.18
C THR A 2 -47.02 -13.90 -25.10
N THR A 3 -47.08 -12.71 -24.53
CA THR A 3 -46.05 -11.68 -24.48
C THR A 3 -44.94 -12.07 -23.49
N GLN A 4 -43.69 -12.10 -23.95
CA GLN A 4 -42.52 -12.12 -23.06
C GLN A 4 -42.28 -10.71 -22.51
N VAL A 5 -42.23 -10.58 -21.19
CA VAL A 5 -41.77 -9.38 -20.50
C VAL A 5 -40.28 -9.57 -20.19
N GLN A 6 -39.43 -8.83 -20.89
CA GLN A 6 -38.03 -8.65 -20.53
C GLN A 6 -37.94 -7.60 -19.42
N THR A 7 -37.36 -7.96 -18.27
CA THR A 7 -36.92 -6.99 -17.26
C THR A 7 -35.39 -6.91 -17.29
N ASN A 8 -34.89 -5.82 -17.88
CA ASN A 8 -33.50 -5.38 -17.74
C ASN A 8 -33.27 -4.94 -16.30
N GLY A 9 -32.55 -5.76 -15.53
CA GLY A 9 -32.07 -5.41 -14.19
C GLY A 9 -30.64 -4.88 -14.26
N THR A 10 -30.52 -3.56 -14.14
CA THR A 10 -29.30 -2.78 -13.97
C THR A 10 -28.37 -3.42 -12.93
N ARG A 11 -27.21 -3.94 -13.36
CA ARG A 11 -26.12 -4.32 -12.45
C ARG A 11 -25.46 -3.04 -11.91
N THR A 12 -25.84 -2.65 -10.71
CA THR A 12 -25.07 -1.74 -9.86
C THR A 12 -23.70 -2.39 -9.64
N GLN A 13 -22.65 -1.78 -10.19
CA GLN A 13 -21.27 -2.16 -9.84
C GLN A 13 -21.04 -1.77 -8.38
N THR A 14 -21.08 -2.76 -7.51
CA THR A 14 -20.53 -2.66 -6.16
C THR A 14 -19.02 -2.58 -6.30
N ASP A 15 -18.40 -1.53 -5.76
CA ASP A 15 -16.95 -1.46 -5.49
C ASP A 15 -16.56 -2.71 -4.69
N SER A 16 -16.04 -3.73 -5.39
CA SER A 16 -15.54 -4.93 -4.76
C SER A 16 -14.14 -4.65 -4.23
N ALA A 17 -13.98 -4.79 -2.91
CA ALA A 17 -12.67 -4.79 -2.28
C ALA A 17 -11.72 -5.72 -3.07
N PRO A 18 -10.47 -5.32 -3.29
CA PRO A 18 -9.57 -6.09 -4.15
C PRO A 18 -9.39 -7.50 -3.56
N GLN A 19 -9.81 -8.49 -4.34
CA GLN A 19 -9.84 -9.88 -3.93
C GLN A 19 -8.40 -10.43 -3.88
N ILE A 20 -8.01 -11.04 -2.77
CA ILE A 20 -6.69 -11.69 -2.64
C ILE A 20 -6.65 -12.87 -3.63
N ASP A 21 -5.74 -12.82 -4.60
CA ASP A 21 -5.55 -13.92 -5.54
C ASP A 21 -4.85 -15.12 -4.88
N ILE A 22 -5.01 -16.29 -5.49
CA ILE A 22 -4.52 -17.56 -4.94
C ILE A 22 -3.00 -17.61 -4.79
N GLN A 23 -2.24 -16.91 -5.65
CA GLN A 23 -0.78 -16.91 -5.58
C GLN A 23 -0.32 -16.01 -4.43
N THR A 24 -0.86 -14.80 -4.32
CA THR A 24 -0.59 -13.89 -3.21
C THR A 24 -0.95 -14.52 -1.86
N TRP A 25 -2.07 -15.25 -1.79
CA TRP A 25 -2.44 -16.02 -0.61
C TRP A 25 -1.39 -17.09 -0.27
N ARG A 26 -0.97 -17.90 -1.25
CA ARG A 26 0.04 -18.96 -1.05
C ARG A 26 1.39 -18.40 -0.61
N ASP A 27 1.82 -17.29 -1.20
CA ASP A 27 3.09 -16.64 -0.88
C ASP A 27 3.07 -16.07 0.55
N ALA A 28 1.97 -15.42 0.93
CA ALA A 28 1.78 -14.91 2.29
C ALA A 28 1.78 -16.05 3.33
N VAL A 29 1.08 -17.15 3.04
CA VAL A 29 1.07 -18.33 3.92
C VAL A 29 2.46 -18.96 4.03
N ALA A 30 3.20 -19.06 2.91
CA ALA A 30 4.57 -19.60 2.92
C ALA A 30 5.51 -18.74 3.77
N MET A 31 5.50 -17.42 3.56
CA MET A 31 6.30 -16.46 4.32
C MET A 31 6.02 -16.53 5.83
N VAL A 32 4.74 -16.50 6.22
CA VAL A 32 4.34 -16.53 7.63
C VAL A 32 4.67 -17.88 8.27
N SER A 33 4.47 -18.98 7.55
CA SER A 33 4.83 -20.31 8.04
C SER A 33 6.34 -20.45 8.25
N GLN A 34 7.16 -19.91 7.34
CA GLN A 34 8.61 -19.92 7.49
C GLN A 34 9.04 -19.13 8.72
N ARG A 35 8.52 -17.91 8.92
CA ARG A 35 8.81 -17.12 10.13
C ARG A 35 8.41 -17.83 11.41
N ALA A 36 7.27 -18.54 11.40
CA ALA A 36 6.85 -19.35 12.54
C ALA A 36 7.83 -20.52 12.79
N ALA A 37 8.28 -21.20 11.73
CA ALA A 37 9.28 -22.26 11.84
C ALA A 37 10.58 -21.72 12.46
N ASP A 38 11.11 -20.62 11.92
CA ASP A 38 12.33 -19.98 12.41
C ASP A 38 12.22 -19.54 13.88
N HIS A 39 11.05 -19.02 14.27
CA HIS A 39 10.80 -18.57 15.65
C HIS A 39 10.72 -19.72 16.66
N TYR A 40 10.05 -20.81 16.29
CA TYR A 40 9.82 -21.94 17.19
C TYR A 40 10.92 -23.00 17.17
N GLY A 41 11.80 -22.96 16.18
CA GLY A 41 12.92 -23.89 16.03
C GLY A 41 12.52 -25.28 15.52
N GLU A 42 13.54 -26.10 15.25
CA GLU A 42 13.42 -27.36 14.50
C GLU A 42 12.44 -28.36 15.12
N GLU A 43 12.38 -28.42 16.46
CA GLU A 43 11.50 -29.35 17.19
C GLU A 43 10.01 -29.14 16.89
N LEU A 44 9.63 -27.91 16.51
CA LEU A 44 8.24 -27.54 16.27
C LEU A 44 7.92 -27.38 14.77
N HIS A 45 8.90 -27.54 13.88
CA HIS A 45 8.70 -27.48 12.42
C HIS A 45 7.60 -28.44 11.94
N GLY A 46 7.54 -29.65 12.49
CA GLY A 46 6.50 -30.63 12.14
C GLY A 46 5.07 -30.13 12.46
N ARG A 47 4.90 -29.35 13.53
CA ARG A 47 3.61 -28.76 13.91
C ARG A 47 3.27 -27.56 13.03
N VAL A 48 4.26 -26.71 12.73
CA VAL A 48 4.12 -25.58 11.81
C VAL A 48 3.76 -26.06 10.39
N ASN A 49 4.38 -27.14 9.91
CA ASN A 49 4.07 -27.72 8.60
C ASN A 49 2.63 -28.22 8.53
N LYS A 50 2.15 -28.98 9.53
CA LYS A 50 0.75 -29.41 9.61
C LYS A 50 -0.22 -28.23 9.67
N ALA A 51 0.13 -27.20 10.43
CA ALA A 51 -0.65 -25.96 10.49
C ALA A 51 -0.75 -25.27 9.12
N ARG A 52 0.36 -25.18 8.39
CA ARG A 52 0.40 -24.67 7.02
C ARG A 52 -0.51 -25.47 6.08
N HIS A 53 -0.52 -26.79 6.17
CA HIS A 53 -1.41 -27.65 5.37
C HIS A 53 -2.89 -27.36 5.65
N ILE A 54 -3.28 -27.23 6.92
CA ILE A 54 -4.66 -26.84 7.31
C ILE A 54 -5.08 -25.53 6.63
N VAL A 55 -4.19 -24.52 6.63
CA VAL A 55 -4.46 -23.21 6.02
C VAL A 55 -4.60 -23.34 4.49
N LEU A 56 -3.66 -24.02 3.83
CA LEU A 56 -3.64 -24.14 2.37
C LEU A 56 -4.77 -25.01 1.81
N ASN A 57 -5.25 -25.98 2.59
CA ASN A 57 -6.38 -26.84 2.23
C ASN A 57 -7.74 -26.21 2.52
N GLY A 58 -7.78 -24.96 3.05
CA GLY A 58 -9.04 -24.25 3.29
C GLY A 58 -9.87 -24.82 4.44
N LEU A 59 -9.25 -25.50 5.39
CA LEU A 59 -9.94 -26.17 6.51
C LEU A 59 -10.32 -25.22 7.66
N ILE A 60 -10.20 -23.91 7.46
CA ILE A 60 -10.47 -22.89 8.47
C ILE A 60 -11.68 -22.08 8.04
N GLN A 61 -12.70 -22.07 8.91
CA GLN A 61 -13.81 -21.13 8.84
C GLN A 61 -13.51 -19.98 9.82
N PRO A 62 -13.11 -18.80 9.33
CA PRO A 62 -12.72 -17.70 10.18
C PRO A 62 -13.94 -17.06 10.85
N GLY A 63 -13.84 -16.81 12.16
CA GLY A 63 -14.74 -15.92 12.89
C GLY A 63 -13.95 -14.80 13.58
N ARG A 64 -14.68 -13.83 14.16
CA ARG A 64 -14.05 -12.65 14.79
C ARG A 64 -13.21 -13.01 16.03
N GLU A 65 -13.72 -13.93 16.85
CA GLU A 65 -13.10 -14.34 18.11
C GLU A 65 -12.80 -15.85 18.17
N VAL A 66 -13.69 -16.64 17.55
CA VAL A 66 -13.59 -18.10 17.44
C VAL A 66 -13.49 -18.46 15.97
N ALA A 67 -12.53 -19.31 15.62
CA ALA A 67 -12.45 -19.97 14.32
C ALA A 67 -12.83 -21.45 14.46
N ILE A 68 -13.47 -22.00 13.44
CA ILE A 68 -13.75 -23.43 13.35
C ILE A 68 -12.72 -24.05 12.40
N VAL A 69 -11.99 -25.04 12.89
CA VAL A 69 -10.98 -25.76 12.09
C VAL A 69 -11.41 -27.20 11.91
N ALA A 70 -11.62 -27.62 10.66
CA ALA A 70 -11.98 -28.99 10.33
C ALA A 70 -10.78 -29.93 10.45
N SER A 71 -11.04 -31.18 10.83
CA SER A 71 -10.03 -32.22 10.86
C SER A 71 -9.59 -32.61 9.44
N GLU A 72 -8.30 -32.88 9.26
CA GLU A 72 -7.72 -33.34 7.99
C GLU A 72 -8.06 -34.80 7.68
N SER A 73 -8.36 -35.61 8.70
CA SER A 73 -8.56 -37.06 8.58
C SER A 73 -9.99 -37.51 8.80
N ASP A 74 -10.87 -36.61 9.24
CA ASP A 74 -12.26 -36.90 9.54
C ASP A 74 -13.12 -35.67 9.23
N ALA A 75 -14.02 -35.79 8.26
CA ALA A 75 -14.82 -34.67 7.76
C ALA A 75 -15.90 -34.20 8.75
N GLU A 76 -16.31 -35.04 9.71
CA GLU A 76 -17.34 -34.68 10.69
C GLU A 76 -16.76 -33.99 11.94
N THR A 77 -15.44 -34.13 12.16
CA THR A 77 -14.77 -33.55 13.31
C THR A 77 -14.32 -32.11 13.05
N THR A 78 -14.70 -31.20 13.94
CA THR A 78 -14.24 -29.80 13.94
C THR A 78 -13.73 -29.38 15.31
N TYR A 79 -12.88 -28.35 15.33
CA TYR A 79 -12.28 -27.81 16.55
C TYR A 79 -12.54 -26.31 16.63
N GLU A 80 -12.98 -25.85 17.81
CA GLU A 80 -13.07 -24.43 18.11
C GLU A 80 -11.69 -23.94 18.54
N VAL A 81 -11.26 -22.84 17.93
CA VAL A 81 -9.93 -22.27 18.12
C VAL A 81 -10.07 -20.79 18.41
N THR A 82 -9.52 -20.36 19.54
CA THR A 82 -9.41 -18.95 19.89
C THR A 82 -7.94 -18.55 19.93
N LYS A 83 -7.67 -17.29 20.27
CA LYS A 83 -6.29 -16.85 20.55
C LYS A 83 -5.70 -17.59 21.75
N GLU A 84 -6.51 -18.05 22.69
CA GLU A 84 -6.09 -18.51 24.02
C GLU A 84 -6.29 -20.02 24.24
N SER A 85 -7.20 -20.65 23.49
CA SER A 85 -7.61 -22.04 23.69
C SER A 85 -7.90 -22.77 22.37
N CYS A 86 -7.94 -24.10 22.44
CA CYS A 86 -8.41 -24.96 21.35
C CYS A 86 -9.02 -26.23 21.94
N THR A 87 -10.13 -26.70 21.35
CA THR A 87 -10.85 -27.90 21.81
C THR A 87 -10.22 -29.22 21.34
N CYS A 88 -9.05 -29.20 20.69
CA CYS A 88 -8.41 -30.42 20.24
C CYS A 88 -7.69 -31.15 21.38
N LEU A 89 -7.73 -32.48 21.34
CA LEU A 89 -7.06 -33.35 22.31
C LEU A 89 -5.56 -33.09 22.43
N ASP A 90 -4.93 -32.67 21.32
CA ASP A 90 -3.50 -32.36 21.30
C ASP A 90 -3.15 -31.15 22.16
N ALA A 91 -4.00 -30.12 22.17
CA ALA A 91 -3.81 -28.92 23.00
C ALA A 91 -3.97 -29.23 24.50
N GLU A 92 -4.82 -30.20 24.84
CA GLU A 92 -5.03 -30.63 26.22
C GLU A 92 -3.89 -31.52 26.74
N ARG A 93 -3.37 -32.43 25.90
CA ARG A 93 -2.58 -33.58 26.41
C ARG A 93 -1.11 -33.63 25.99
N ARG A 94 -0.73 -32.97 24.90
CA ARG A 94 0.58 -33.23 24.25
C ARG A 94 1.33 -32.00 23.79
N ALA A 95 0.63 -30.99 23.28
CA ALA A 95 1.26 -29.81 22.73
C ALA A 95 1.76 -28.89 23.85
N PRO A 96 2.89 -28.19 23.65
CA PRO A 96 3.23 -27.06 24.51
C PRO A 96 2.08 -26.03 24.51
N PRO A 97 1.92 -25.24 25.58
CA PRO A 97 0.83 -24.27 25.71
C PRO A 97 0.73 -23.36 24.48
N GLY A 98 -0.38 -23.50 23.76
CA GLY A 98 -0.67 -22.72 22.55
C GLY A 98 -0.04 -23.17 21.25
N ILE A 99 0.66 -24.31 21.23
CA ILE A 99 1.41 -24.80 20.08
C ILE A 99 0.78 -26.09 19.48
N CYS A 100 -0.53 -26.25 19.60
CA CYS A 100 -1.23 -27.27 18.82
C CYS A 100 -1.34 -26.83 17.35
N LYS A 101 -1.45 -27.79 16.41
CA LYS A 101 -1.51 -27.47 14.97
C LYS A 101 -2.66 -26.53 14.59
N HIS A 102 -3.80 -26.59 15.29
CA HIS A 102 -4.96 -25.74 15.00
C HIS A 102 -4.76 -24.29 15.47
N ARG A 103 -4.15 -24.06 16.64
CA ARG A 103 -3.81 -22.71 17.11
C ARG A 103 -2.73 -22.07 16.23
N LEU A 104 -1.72 -22.84 15.85
CA LEU A 104 -0.73 -22.39 14.87
C LEU A 104 -1.39 -22.08 13.52
N ALA A 105 -2.30 -22.92 13.03
CA ALA A 105 -2.99 -22.70 11.76
C ALA A 105 -3.82 -21.41 11.81
N TRP A 106 -4.53 -21.15 12.91
CA TRP A 106 -5.31 -19.92 13.08
C TRP A 106 -4.42 -18.68 13.17
N ALA A 107 -3.29 -18.75 13.88
CA ALA A 107 -2.32 -17.66 13.95
C ALA A 107 -1.71 -17.36 12.57
N ILE A 108 -1.29 -18.41 11.84
CA ILE A 108 -0.76 -18.30 10.48
C ILE A 108 -1.82 -17.71 9.54
N TYR A 109 -3.06 -18.19 9.60
CA TYR A 109 -4.15 -17.69 8.76
C TYR A 109 -4.34 -16.18 8.94
N ARG A 110 -4.48 -15.71 10.19
CA ARG A 110 -4.69 -14.28 10.48
C ARG A 110 -3.53 -13.41 10.01
N ALA A 111 -2.30 -13.85 10.28
CA ALA A 111 -1.10 -13.12 9.89
C ALA A 111 -0.91 -13.12 8.36
N ALA A 112 -1.15 -14.25 7.69
CA ALA A 112 -1.08 -14.38 6.23
C ALA A 112 -2.17 -13.55 5.55
N TYR A 113 -3.38 -13.52 6.12
CA TYR A 113 -4.47 -12.70 5.61
C TYR A 113 -4.12 -11.21 5.70
N GLY A 114 -3.61 -10.75 6.85
CA GLY A 114 -3.13 -9.37 7.00
C GLY A 114 -1.97 -9.03 6.05
N ALA A 115 -1.00 -9.94 5.87
CA ALA A 115 0.12 -9.75 4.94
C ALA A 115 -0.35 -9.71 3.48
N ALA A 116 -1.24 -10.62 3.08
CA ALA A 116 -1.80 -10.66 1.73
C ALA A 116 -2.66 -9.42 1.44
N GLN A 117 -3.46 -8.96 2.41
CA GLN A 117 -4.18 -7.69 2.29
C GLN A 117 -3.20 -6.50 2.15
N GLY A 118 -2.11 -6.48 2.92
CA GLY A 118 -1.07 -5.45 2.80
C GLY A 118 -0.39 -5.46 1.42
N LEU A 119 -0.15 -6.63 0.84
CA LEU A 119 0.42 -6.78 -0.51
C LEU A 119 -0.57 -6.36 -1.61
N VAL A 120 -1.85 -6.72 -1.47
CA VAL A 120 -2.90 -6.34 -2.41
C VAL A 120 -3.18 -4.84 -2.34
N ALA A 121 -3.30 -4.27 -1.14
CA ALA A 121 -3.38 -2.84 -0.94
C ALA A 121 -2.13 -2.14 -1.47
N GLY A 122 -0.94 -2.70 -1.21
CA GLY A 122 0.34 -2.20 -1.72
C GLY A 122 0.47 -2.27 -3.23
N ARG A 123 -0.13 -3.25 -3.93
CA ARG A 123 -0.19 -3.33 -5.41
C ARG A 123 -1.26 -2.41 -6.01
N ALA A 124 -2.40 -2.27 -5.34
CA ALA A 124 -3.40 -1.27 -5.69
C ALA A 124 -2.89 0.17 -5.48
N SER A 125 -1.93 0.34 -4.57
CA SER A 125 -1.25 1.61 -4.25
C SER A 125 0.10 1.77 -4.95
N SER A 126 0.70 0.70 -5.50
CA SER A 126 1.95 0.75 -6.24
C SER A 126 1.62 1.12 -7.67
N PRO A 127 2.15 2.23 -8.18
CA PRO A 127 2.17 2.37 -9.62
C PRO A 127 2.98 1.22 -10.21
N ALA A 128 2.53 0.71 -11.35
CA ALA A 128 3.26 -0.31 -12.10
C ALA A 128 4.74 0.06 -12.17
N PRO A 129 5.68 -0.92 -12.13
CA PRO A 129 7.07 -0.62 -12.36
C PRO A 129 7.15 0.15 -13.67
N ALA A 130 7.64 1.39 -13.59
CA ALA A 130 7.81 2.23 -14.76
C ALA A 130 8.55 1.37 -15.80
N PRO A 131 8.05 1.27 -17.05
CA PRO A 131 8.78 0.59 -18.10
C PRO A 131 10.20 1.18 -18.09
N ALA A 132 11.20 0.29 -18.08
CA ALA A 132 12.60 0.68 -18.16
C ALA A 132 12.74 1.73 -19.26
N LEU A 133 13.39 2.85 -18.93
CA LEU A 133 13.54 4.02 -19.79
C LEU A 133 14.20 3.64 -21.11
N GLU A 134 13.39 3.27 -22.10
CA GLU A 134 13.76 3.43 -23.50
C GLU A 134 13.46 4.88 -23.87
N GLY A 135 14.43 5.75 -23.56
CA GLY A 135 14.32 7.19 -23.73
C GLY A 135 15.57 7.89 -23.21
N THR A 136 16.62 7.80 -24.02
CA THR A 136 17.89 8.56 -24.04
C THR A 136 18.19 9.57 -22.92
N ALA A 137 19.41 9.44 -22.39
CA ALA A 137 20.12 10.37 -21.52
C ALA A 137 20.40 11.76 -22.16
N ALA A 138 19.36 12.46 -22.61
CA ALA A 138 19.40 13.89 -22.83
C ALA A 138 18.74 14.55 -21.62
N GLY A 139 19.52 15.19 -20.74
CA GLY A 139 18.98 15.88 -19.58
C GLY A 139 17.85 16.84 -19.99
N VAL A 140 16.72 16.80 -19.27
CA VAL A 140 15.59 17.69 -19.54
C VAL A 140 16.08 19.14 -19.51
N ARG A 141 15.94 19.83 -20.64
CA ARG A 141 16.34 21.23 -20.77
C ARG A 141 15.22 22.11 -20.23
N ILE A 142 15.42 22.71 -19.05
CA ILE A 142 14.46 23.65 -18.47
C ILE A 142 14.49 24.95 -19.30
N PRO A 143 13.35 25.39 -19.87
CA PRO A 143 13.28 26.66 -20.58
C PRO A 143 13.69 27.84 -19.68
N PRO A 144 14.56 28.77 -20.16
CA PRO A 144 15.10 29.84 -19.32
C PRO A 144 14.05 30.73 -18.65
N GLN A 145 12.88 30.90 -19.27
CA GLN A 145 11.78 31.69 -18.71
C GLN A 145 11.19 31.09 -17.42
N PHE A 146 11.44 29.81 -17.16
CA PHE A 146 11.01 29.12 -15.94
C PHE A 146 12.12 29.04 -14.89
N ILE A 147 13.29 29.64 -15.15
CA ILE A 147 14.41 29.69 -14.21
C ILE A 147 14.43 31.05 -13.54
N THR A 148 14.46 31.06 -12.21
CA THR A 148 14.63 32.25 -11.37
C THR A 148 15.95 32.15 -10.63
N ARG A 149 16.74 33.23 -10.64
CA ARG A 149 18.01 33.28 -9.92
C ARG A 149 17.84 33.96 -8.57
N LEU A 150 18.11 33.23 -7.49
CA LEU A 150 18.04 33.71 -6.11
C LEU A 150 19.38 33.44 -5.42
N HIS A 151 19.96 34.46 -4.80
CA HIS A 151 21.25 34.36 -4.09
C HIS A 151 22.35 33.68 -4.91
N GLY A 152 22.41 33.97 -6.22
CA GLY A 152 23.42 33.42 -7.13
C GLY A 152 23.17 31.99 -7.60
N ARG A 153 22.12 31.32 -7.12
CA ARG A 153 21.69 29.97 -7.53
C ARG A 153 20.43 30.01 -8.38
N ASP A 154 20.29 29.05 -9.29
CA ASP A 154 19.16 28.94 -10.20
C ASP A 154 18.11 27.96 -9.62
N PHE A 155 16.85 28.37 -9.71
CA PHE A 155 15.69 27.62 -9.24
C PHE A 155 14.63 27.55 -10.33
N VAL A 156 13.95 26.40 -10.42
CA VAL A 156 12.84 26.24 -11.37
C VAL A 156 11.55 26.75 -10.73
N GLN A 157 10.70 27.40 -11.49
CA GLN A 157 9.37 27.80 -11.01
C GLN A 157 8.40 26.63 -11.11
N PHE A 158 7.46 26.50 -10.16
CA PHE A 158 6.42 25.47 -10.22
C PHE A 158 5.62 25.50 -11.53
N GLY A 159 5.33 26.70 -12.06
CA GLY A 159 4.65 26.85 -13.36
C GLY A 159 5.41 26.19 -14.51
N GLY A 160 6.75 26.22 -14.49
CA GLY A 160 7.59 25.55 -15.47
C GLY A 160 7.57 24.03 -15.32
N LEU A 161 7.63 23.53 -14.08
CA LEU A 161 7.47 22.10 -13.79
C LEU A 161 6.13 21.58 -14.30
N LEU A 162 5.05 22.32 -14.05
CA LEU A 162 3.72 21.93 -14.49
C LEU A 162 3.59 21.96 -16.02
N ALA A 163 4.14 22.97 -16.69
CA ALA A 163 4.14 23.06 -18.14
C ALA A 163 4.89 21.87 -18.79
N MET A 164 6.11 21.60 -18.34
CA MET A 164 6.91 20.47 -18.83
C MET A 164 6.24 19.12 -18.51
N ALA A 165 5.56 19.01 -17.37
CA ALA A 165 4.82 17.79 -17.03
C ALA A 165 3.63 17.57 -17.97
N HIS A 166 2.86 18.62 -18.31
CA HIS A 166 1.80 18.50 -19.33
C HIS A 166 2.37 18.10 -20.69
N GLU A 167 3.49 18.69 -21.12
CA GLU A 167 4.18 18.29 -22.36
C GLU A 167 4.64 16.82 -22.32
N ALA A 168 4.99 16.32 -21.14
CA ALA A 168 5.36 14.92 -20.91
C ALA A 168 4.15 13.98 -20.70
N GLY A 169 2.91 14.47 -20.86
CA GLY A 169 1.68 13.69 -20.77
C GLY A 169 1.12 13.55 -19.36
N LEU A 170 1.20 14.57 -18.51
CA LEU A 170 0.56 14.58 -17.19
C LEU A 170 -0.98 14.52 -17.32
N VAL A 171 -1.59 13.52 -16.69
CA VAL A 171 -3.05 13.27 -16.67
C VAL A 171 -3.68 13.75 -15.36
N SER A 172 -3.00 13.53 -14.23
CA SER A 172 -3.49 13.96 -12.92
C SER A 172 -2.35 14.44 -12.02
N LEU A 173 -2.64 15.45 -11.21
CA LEU A 173 -1.76 15.92 -10.14
C LEU A 173 -2.58 16.18 -8.88
N ASP A 174 -2.76 15.12 -8.11
CA ASP A 174 -3.55 15.12 -6.89
C ASP A 174 -2.67 15.41 -5.68
N ALA A 175 -3.14 16.20 -4.73
CA ALA A 175 -2.45 16.41 -3.46
C ALA A 175 -3.45 16.56 -2.31
N HIS A 176 -3.10 16.02 -1.16
CA HIS A 176 -3.89 16.11 0.06
C HIS A 176 -3.00 16.24 1.29
N PHE A 177 -3.58 16.79 2.36
CA PHE A 177 -2.91 16.86 3.65
C PHE A 177 -2.79 15.48 4.27
N LEU A 178 -1.62 15.19 4.82
CA LEU A 178 -1.42 14.07 5.74
C LEU A 178 -1.71 14.55 7.17
N THR A 179 -1.13 15.68 7.57
CA THR A 179 -1.39 16.33 8.86
C THR A 179 -1.40 17.85 8.71
N VAL A 180 -2.19 18.52 9.56
CA VAL A 180 -2.19 19.98 9.71
C VAL A 180 -2.23 20.30 11.20
N GLU A 181 -1.11 20.76 11.73
CA GLU A 181 -0.91 21.17 13.12
C GLU A 181 -0.50 22.65 13.17
N PRO A 182 -0.59 23.34 14.33
CA PRO A 182 -0.33 24.78 14.42
C PRO A 182 1.04 25.22 13.90
N GLU A 183 2.06 24.38 14.07
CA GLU A 183 3.45 24.69 13.71
C GLU A 183 3.98 23.87 12.52
N LEU A 184 3.20 22.91 12.00
CA LEU A 184 3.66 22.04 10.93
C LEU A 184 2.48 21.47 10.14
N ALA A 185 2.56 21.56 8.82
CA ALA A 185 1.66 20.88 7.91
C ALA A 185 2.47 19.96 7.02
N THR A 186 1.97 18.75 6.80
CA THR A 186 2.56 17.80 5.87
C THR A 186 1.53 17.41 4.81
N ALA A 187 2.00 17.23 3.59
CA ALA A 187 1.18 16.89 2.45
C ALA A 187 1.87 15.84 1.59
N ILE A 188 1.06 15.12 0.83
CA ILE A 188 1.50 14.17 -0.18
C ILE A 188 0.88 14.56 -1.51
N ALA A 189 1.65 14.42 -2.59
CA ALA A 189 1.17 14.65 -3.95
C ALA A 189 1.54 13.48 -4.84
N THR A 190 0.65 13.15 -5.78
CA THR A 190 0.83 12.10 -6.78
C THR A 190 0.59 12.65 -8.17
N ALA A 191 1.61 12.60 -9.02
CA ALA A 191 1.56 12.93 -10.44
C ALA A 191 1.41 11.65 -11.27
N LYS A 192 0.40 11.58 -12.15
CA LYS A 192 0.11 10.43 -13.03
C LYS A 192 0.22 10.84 -14.49
N PHE A 193 0.83 10.01 -15.32
CA PHE A 193 1.11 10.29 -16.73
C PHE A 193 0.39 9.30 -17.66
N GLU A 194 0.16 9.70 -18.91
CA GLU A 194 -0.54 8.91 -19.95
C GLU A 194 0.16 7.58 -20.23
N ASN A 195 1.49 7.53 -20.08
CA ASN A 195 2.30 6.33 -20.21
C ASN A 195 2.23 5.38 -19.00
N GLY A 196 1.35 5.64 -18.03
CA GLY A 196 1.16 4.84 -16.83
C GLY A 196 2.18 5.09 -15.71
N ARG A 197 3.17 5.96 -15.91
CA ARG A 197 4.10 6.35 -14.84
C ARG A 197 3.36 7.16 -13.77
N SER A 198 3.73 6.94 -12.51
CA SER A 198 3.24 7.73 -11.39
C SER A 198 4.37 8.04 -10.42
N PHE A 199 4.37 9.26 -9.89
CA PHE A 199 5.37 9.75 -8.95
C PHE A 199 4.68 10.33 -7.74
N THR A 200 5.10 9.93 -6.55
CA THR A 200 4.50 10.36 -5.28
C THR A 200 5.57 10.90 -4.37
N GLU A 201 5.39 12.12 -3.87
CA GLU A 201 6.33 12.80 -3.00
C GLU A 201 5.61 13.56 -1.89
N CYS A 202 6.35 13.86 -0.82
CA CYS A 202 5.85 14.58 0.34
C CYS A 202 6.38 16.02 0.36
N GLY A 203 5.62 16.92 0.97
CA GLY A 203 6.03 18.30 1.23
C GLY A 203 5.58 18.73 2.61
N ASP A 204 6.37 19.60 3.22
CA ASP A 204 6.09 20.18 4.53
C ASP A 204 6.12 21.71 4.47
N ALA A 205 5.41 22.33 5.38
CA ALA A 205 5.52 23.75 5.63
C ALA A 205 5.24 24.06 7.09
N SER A 206 5.90 25.09 7.61
CA SER A 206 5.72 25.66 8.94
C SER A 206 5.79 27.19 8.84
N PRO A 207 5.24 27.94 9.82
CA PRO A 207 5.46 29.39 9.90
C PRO A 207 6.95 29.78 9.95
N GLY A 208 7.83 28.86 10.36
CA GLY A 208 9.28 29.07 10.43
C GLY A 208 10.02 28.85 9.12
N ASN A 209 9.42 28.20 8.12
CA ASN A 209 10.08 27.86 6.86
C ASN A 209 9.37 28.42 5.61
N VAL A 210 8.53 29.45 5.78
CA VAL A 210 7.88 30.20 4.69
C VAL A 210 8.03 31.70 4.91
N ASN A 211 7.93 32.51 3.85
CA ASN A 211 7.94 33.97 4.01
C ASN A 211 6.74 34.52 4.75
N ALA A 212 6.89 35.76 5.22
CA ALA A 212 5.88 36.49 5.99
C ALA A 212 4.50 36.55 5.32
N ASN A 213 4.43 36.65 3.98
CA ASN A 213 3.16 36.70 3.26
C ASN A 213 2.45 35.33 3.22
N ILE A 214 3.22 34.25 3.29
CA ILE A 214 2.71 32.87 3.24
C ILE A 214 2.46 32.30 4.65
N LYS A 215 3.09 32.85 5.70
CA LYS A 215 2.91 32.40 7.10
C LYS A 215 1.46 32.16 7.52
N PRO A 216 0.46 33.03 7.25
CA PRO A 216 -0.94 32.78 7.63
C PRO A 216 -1.58 31.58 6.91
N HIS A 217 -0.93 31.09 5.86
CA HIS A 217 -1.43 30.09 4.93
C HIS A 217 -0.40 28.98 4.68
N PHE A 218 0.55 28.79 5.62
CA PHE A 218 1.68 27.89 5.45
C PHE A 218 1.23 26.47 5.09
N ALA A 219 0.11 25.98 5.61
CA ALA A 219 -0.42 24.67 5.26
C ALA A 219 -0.58 24.50 3.73
N ARG A 220 -1.11 25.50 3.02
CA ARG A 220 -1.24 25.43 1.56
C ARG A 220 0.11 25.32 0.85
N MET A 221 1.19 25.81 1.44
CA MET A 221 2.53 25.65 0.88
C MET A 221 3.02 24.20 0.93
N ALA A 222 2.65 23.42 1.95
CA ALA A 222 3.01 22.00 2.03
C ALA A 222 2.50 21.25 0.79
N LEU A 223 1.27 21.52 0.34
CA LEU A 223 0.70 20.95 -0.89
C LEU A 223 1.49 21.35 -2.13
N THR A 224 1.86 22.62 -2.25
CA THR A 224 2.65 23.12 -3.39
C THR A 224 4.03 22.46 -3.45
N ARG A 225 4.71 22.34 -2.30
CA ARG A 225 6.02 21.68 -2.20
C ARG A 225 5.94 20.20 -2.56
N ALA A 226 4.92 19.49 -2.07
CA ALA A 226 4.69 18.09 -2.43
C ALA A 226 4.51 17.95 -3.95
N LYS A 227 3.68 18.81 -4.57
CA LYS A 227 3.48 18.82 -6.02
C LYS A 227 4.76 19.13 -6.79
N ALA A 228 5.52 20.14 -6.38
CA ALA A 228 6.78 20.51 -7.03
C ALA A 228 7.77 19.34 -7.03
N ARG A 229 7.95 18.67 -5.88
CA ARG A 229 8.82 17.50 -5.73
C ARG A 229 8.39 16.33 -6.61
N ALA A 230 7.10 16.00 -6.60
CA ALA A 230 6.55 14.93 -7.45
C ALA A 230 6.80 15.19 -8.94
N LEU A 231 6.65 16.45 -9.39
CA LEU A 231 6.91 16.83 -10.77
C LEU A 231 8.41 16.84 -11.10
N ARG A 232 9.27 17.26 -10.17
CA ARG A 232 10.73 17.20 -10.37
C ARG A 232 11.21 15.77 -10.56
N ASP A 233 10.75 14.84 -9.73
CA ASP A 233 11.09 13.42 -9.85
C ASP A 233 10.56 12.84 -11.15
N ALA A 234 9.32 13.18 -11.53
CA ALA A 234 8.73 12.72 -12.79
C ALA A 234 9.50 13.21 -14.03
N LEU A 235 10.03 14.43 -13.98
CA LEU A 235 10.78 15.06 -15.06
C LEU A 235 12.30 14.82 -14.97
N ASN A 236 12.77 14.10 -13.95
CA ASN A 236 14.19 13.91 -13.67
C ASN A 236 14.97 15.25 -13.56
N ILE A 237 14.41 16.22 -12.83
CA ILE A 237 14.99 17.55 -12.61
C ILE A 237 15.60 17.66 -11.21
N GLY A 238 16.93 17.75 -11.15
CA GLY A 238 17.68 17.97 -9.91
C GLY A 238 17.67 19.42 -9.39
N MET A 239 17.27 20.40 -10.21
CA MET A 239 17.17 21.80 -9.81
C MET A 239 15.98 22.00 -8.85
N CYS A 240 16.23 22.55 -7.66
CA CYS A 240 15.18 22.83 -6.66
C CYS A 240 14.15 23.85 -7.19
N SER A 241 12.89 23.71 -6.80
CA SER A 241 11.86 24.69 -7.13
C SER A 241 11.89 25.91 -6.20
N VAL A 242 11.44 27.07 -6.68
CA VAL A 242 11.35 28.29 -5.87
C VAL A 242 10.43 28.09 -4.66
N GLU A 243 9.33 27.36 -4.84
CA GLU A 243 8.31 27.09 -3.82
C GLU A 243 8.79 26.13 -2.72
N GLU A 244 9.87 25.38 -2.97
CA GLU A 244 10.56 24.56 -1.97
C GLU A 244 11.47 25.38 -1.04
N LEU A 245 11.71 26.66 -1.35
CA LEU A 245 12.55 27.52 -0.53
C LEU A 245 11.81 28.08 0.67
N ALA A 246 12.60 28.36 1.71
CA ALA A 246 12.19 29.07 2.91
C ALA A 246 12.65 30.53 2.83
N ASP A 247 12.17 31.26 1.82
CA ASP A 247 12.50 32.68 1.60
C ASP A 247 11.25 33.56 1.43
#